data_AF-A0A1E8Q8Z0-F1
#
_entry.id   AF-A0A1E8Q8Z0-F1
#
_cell.length_a   1.000
_cell.length_b   1.000
_cell.length_c   1.000
_cell.angle_alpha   90.00
_cell.angle_beta   90.00
_cell.angle_gamma   90.00
#
_symmetry.space_group_name_H-M   'P 1'
#
loop_
_entity.id
_entity.type
_entity.pdbx_description
1 polymer ?
#
loop_
_entity_poly.entity_id
_entity_poly.type
_entity_poly.pdbx_seq_one_letter_code
_entity_poly.pdbx_strand_id
1 'polypeptide(L)'
;MMSGPEVDDRDESGAARPAPAAALRAMSAASLIGRFPVPVAIVADGGVIVDANAALSALLGRAVAGEPLAAVVAEAADASDPMAWLDGAVRRLVTLVHSGGTPVPATLTASVHHAEDASLAVVVFDDATDRVWMGELTG
;
A
#
# COMPACT_ATOMS: atom_id res chain seq x y z
N MET A 1 -2.10 50.78 -30.67
CA MET A 1 -1.50 49.67 -29.91
C MET A 1 -2.63 48.74 -29.55
N MET A 2 -2.60 47.49 -30.02
CA MET A 2 -3.65 46.49 -29.78
C MET A 2 -3.33 45.77 -28.47
N SER A 3 -4.20 45.91 -27.46
CA SER A 3 -4.14 45.12 -26.23
C SER A 3 -4.59 43.69 -26.54
N GLY A 4 -3.73 42.72 -26.22
CA GLY A 4 -4.04 41.29 -26.36
C GLY A 4 -5.13 40.83 -25.37
N PRO A 5 -5.77 39.69 -25.61
CA PRO A 5 -6.84 39.21 -24.75
C PRO A 5 -6.27 38.72 -23.42
N GLU A 6 -6.83 39.24 -22.33
CA GLU A 6 -6.70 38.66 -20.98
C GLU A 6 -7.31 37.26 -21.03
N VAL A 7 -6.49 36.24 -20.77
CA VAL A 7 -6.97 34.86 -20.68
C VAL A 7 -7.65 34.74 -19.32
N ASP A 8 -8.98 34.70 -19.34
CA ASP A 8 -9.83 34.55 -18.17
C ASP A 8 -9.80 33.09 -17.71
N ASP A 9 -8.92 32.75 -16.77
CA ASP A 9 -8.89 31.43 -16.09
C ASP A 9 -10.06 31.29 -15.07
N ARG A 10 -11.27 31.68 -15.49
CA ARG A 10 -12.50 31.44 -14.73
C ARG A 10 -13.14 30.14 -15.20
N ASP A 11 -12.79 29.06 -14.52
CA ASP A 11 -13.58 27.83 -14.55
C ASP A 11 -15.01 28.15 -14.05
N GLU A 12 -16.02 27.83 -14.88
CA GLU A 12 -17.43 28.23 -14.75
C GLU A 12 -18.21 27.56 -13.59
N SER A 13 -17.55 27.19 -12.51
CA SER A 13 -18.19 26.80 -11.25
C SER A 13 -17.36 27.31 -10.08
N GLY A 14 -17.80 28.42 -9.48
CA GLY A 14 -17.10 29.20 -8.45
C GLY A 14 -16.86 28.50 -7.10
N ALA A 15 -16.65 27.19 -7.07
CA ALA A 15 -16.08 26.49 -5.95
C ALA A 15 -14.57 26.36 -6.17
N ALA A 16 -13.78 27.22 -5.51
CA ALA A 16 -12.32 27.07 -5.47
C ALA A 16 -11.98 25.63 -5.09
N ARG A 17 -11.32 24.89 -5.99
CA ARG A 17 -10.90 23.52 -5.72
C ARG A 17 -10.08 23.53 -4.42
N PRO A 18 -10.48 22.76 -3.39
CA PRO A 18 -9.77 22.80 -2.12
C PRO A 18 -8.30 22.50 -2.35
N ALA A 19 -7.42 23.25 -1.67
CA ALA A 19 -6.00 22.99 -1.73
C ALA A 19 -5.73 21.49 -1.43
N PRO A 20 -4.76 20.83 -2.09
CA PRO A 20 -4.58 19.38 -1.98
C PRO A 20 -4.54 18.85 -0.54
N ALA A 21 -3.89 19.57 0.38
CA ALA A 21 -3.83 19.21 1.79
C ALA A 21 -5.20 19.28 2.50
N ALA A 22 -6.04 20.25 2.15
CA ALA A 22 -7.39 20.37 2.70
C ALA A 22 -8.31 19.23 2.20
N ALA A 23 -8.17 18.85 0.93
CA ALA A 23 -8.88 17.70 0.38
C ALA A 23 -8.47 16.40 1.08
N LEU A 24 -7.16 16.18 1.30
CA LEU A 24 -6.65 14.99 2.00
C LEU A 24 -7.11 14.94 3.47
N ARG A 25 -7.10 16.07 4.19
CA ARG A 25 -7.56 16.14 5.59
C ARG A 25 -9.04 15.81 5.77
N ALA A 26 -9.86 16.04 4.74
CA ALA A 26 -11.27 15.72 4.77
C ALA A 26 -11.58 14.25 4.42
N MET A 27 -10.58 13.45 4.04
CA MET A 27 -10.77 12.04 3.67
C MET A 27 -10.70 11.12 4.88
N SER A 28 -11.50 10.05 4.85
CA SER A 28 -11.27 8.93 5.76
C SER A 28 -9.97 8.20 5.40
N ALA A 29 -9.32 7.59 6.40
CA ALA A 29 -8.11 6.80 6.20
C ALA A 29 -8.30 5.70 5.14
N ALA A 30 -9.44 4.99 5.18
CA ALA A 30 -9.79 3.98 4.18
C ALA A 30 -9.87 4.55 2.75
N SER A 31 -10.50 5.72 2.58
CA SER A 31 -10.55 6.38 1.26
C SER A 31 -9.18 6.81 0.78
N LEU A 32 -8.28 7.16 1.70
CA LEU A 32 -6.91 7.56 1.38
C LEU A 32 -6.08 6.34 0.94
N ILE A 33 -6.15 5.22 1.67
CA ILE A 33 -5.50 3.94 1.34
C ILE A 33 -5.85 3.51 -0.09
N GLY A 34 -7.14 3.54 -0.44
CA GLY A 34 -7.62 3.21 -1.78
C GLY A 34 -7.06 4.08 -2.91
N ARG A 35 -6.47 5.24 -2.60
CA ARG A 35 -5.86 6.16 -3.58
C ARG A 35 -4.34 6.14 -3.61
N PHE A 36 -3.67 5.37 -2.74
CA PHE A 36 -2.21 5.26 -2.82
C PHE A 36 -1.81 4.59 -4.14
N PRO A 37 -0.81 5.14 -4.86
CA PRO A 37 -0.37 4.58 -6.13
C PRO A 37 0.50 3.32 -5.95
N VAL A 38 0.97 3.08 -4.73
CA VAL A 38 1.78 1.90 -4.37
C VAL A 38 0.90 0.83 -3.72
N PRO A 39 1.25 -0.45 -3.84
CA PRO A 39 0.58 -1.54 -3.12
C PRO A 39 0.58 -1.34 -1.60
N VAL A 40 -0.60 -1.31 -0.99
CA VAL A 40 -0.77 -1.15 0.47
C VAL A 40 -1.77 -2.17 1.01
N ALA A 41 -1.45 -2.76 2.16
CA ALA A 41 -2.36 -3.55 2.99
C ALA A 41 -2.42 -3.01 4.42
N ILE A 42 -3.56 -3.22 5.06
CA ILE A 42 -3.75 -3.03 6.49
C ILE A 42 -3.91 -4.41 7.13
N VAL A 43 -3.07 -4.71 8.11
CA VAL A 43 -3.05 -6.00 8.81
C VAL A 43 -3.45 -5.77 10.26
N ALA A 44 -4.43 -6.52 10.75
CA ALA A 44 -4.86 -6.48 12.14
C ALA A 44 -4.27 -7.66 12.94
N ASP A 45 -4.59 -7.71 14.23
CA ASP A 45 -4.20 -8.79 15.13
C ASP A 45 -4.44 -10.19 14.52
N GLY A 46 -3.51 -11.11 14.80
CA GLY A 46 -3.50 -12.44 14.19
C GLY A 46 -3.04 -12.47 12.73
N GLY A 47 -2.60 -11.34 12.17
CA GLY A 47 -2.02 -11.27 10.84
C GLY A 47 -3.05 -11.28 9.71
N VAL A 48 -4.29 -10.89 9.97
CA VAL A 48 -5.35 -10.85 8.94
C VAL A 48 -5.32 -9.52 8.20
N ILE A 49 -5.35 -9.57 6.87
CA ILE A 49 -5.47 -8.38 6.03
C ILE A 49 -6.91 -7.87 6.11
N VAL A 50 -7.13 -6.73 6.77
CA VAL A 50 -8.47 -6.15 6.94
C VAL A 50 -8.84 -5.18 5.82
N ASP A 51 -7.85 -4.61 5.13
CA ASP A 51 -8.04 -3.78 3.95
C ASP A 51 -6.82 -3.84 3.03
N ALA A 52 -7.02 -3.63 1.73
CA ALA A 52 -5.98 -3.62 0.73
C ALA A 52 -6.40 -2.76 -0.46
N ASN A 53 -5.46 -1.98 -0.99
CA ASN A 53 -5.79 -1.12 -2.13
C ASN A 53 -5.75 -1.87 -3.48
N ALA A 54 -6.25 -1.19 -4.52
CA ALA A 54 -6.30 -1.74 -5.86
C ALA A 54 -4.90 -2.02 -6.45
N ALA A 55 -3.87 -1.25 -6.05
CA ALA A 55 -2.51 -1.47 -6.51
C ALA A 55 -1.95 -2.82 -6.02
N LEU A 56 -2.21 -3.20 -4.76
CA LEU A 56 -1.84 -4.53 -4.27
C LEU A 56 -2.63 -5.63 -4.98
N SER A 57 -3.92 -5.41 -5.21
CA SER A 57 -4.75 -6.38 -5.92
C SER A 57 -4.27 -6.60 -7.36
N ALA A 58 -3.83 -5.54 -8.04
CA ALA A 58 -3.24 -5.61 -9.37
C ALA A 58 -1.91 -6.37 -9.35
N LEU A 59 -1.06 -6.12 -8.35
CA LEU A 59 0.22 -6.82 -8.19
C LEU A 59 0.06 -8.32 -7.93
N LEU A 60 -0.99 -8.73 -7.20
CA LEU A 60 -1.25 -10.13 -6.85
C LEU A 60 -2.21 -10.85 -7.82
N GLY A 61 -2.83 -10.10 -8.74
CA GLY A 61 -3.87 -10.59 -9.63
C GLY A 61 -5.17 -11.00 -8.93
N ARG A 62 -5.36 -10.64 -7.65
CA ARG A 62 -6.58 -10.93 -6.86
C ARG A 62 -6.74 -9.95 -5.70
N ALA A 63 -7.97 -9.77 -5.22
CA ALA A 63 -8.23 -9.09 -3.95
C ALA A 63 -7.87 -10.01 -2.76
N VAL A 64 -7.37 -9.43 -1.67
CA VAL A 64 -6.81 -10.17 -0.52
C VAL A 64 -7.35 -9.75 0.85
N ALA A 65 -8.35 -8.87 0.88
CA ALA A 65 -9.01 -8.53 2.14
C ALA A 65 -9.72 -9.75 2.74
N GLY A 66 -9.49 -10.01 4.01
CA GLY A 66 -9.93 -11.20 4.75
C GLY A 66 -8.95 -12.38 4.69
N GLU A 67 -7.90 -12.33 3.86
CA GLU A 67 -6.86 -13.36 3.84
C GLU A 67 -5.83 -13.16 4.96
N PRO A 68 -5.22 -14.23 5.49
CA PRO A 68 -4.05 -14.10 6.35
C PRO A 68 -2.85 -13.60 5.55
N LEU A 69 -1.95 -12.85 6.20
CA LEU A 69 -0.73 -12.34 5.58
C LEU A 69 0.11 -13.46 4.95
N ALA A 70 0.14 -14.63 5.57
CA ALA A 70 0.83 -15.81 5.05
C ALA A 70 0.29 -16.34 3.70
N ALA A 71 -0.94 -16.01 3.32
CA ALA A 71 -1.47 -16.33 1.98
C ALA A 71 -0.96 -15.37 0.89
N VAL A 72 -0.43 -14.21 1.30
CA VAL A 72 0.10 -13.18 0.41
C VAL A 72 1.61 -13.18 0.40
N VAL A 73 2.25 -13.38 1.55
CA VAL A 73 3.70 -13.33 1.75
C VAL A 73 4.18 -14.69 2.25
N ALA A 74 5.00 -15.37 1.45
CA ALA A 74 5.42 -16.74 1.75
C ALA A 74 6.18 -16.83 3.09
N GLU A 75 7.09 -15.89 3.35
CA GLU A 75 7.95 -15.87 4.53
C GLU A 75 7.18 -15.58 5.83
N ALA A 76 5.95 -15.06 5.74
CA ALA A 76 5.10 -14.85 6.90
C ALA A 76 4.45 -16.16 7.41
N ALA A 77 4.46 -17.24 6.62
CA ALA A 77 3.92 -18.53 7.03
C ALA A 77 4.71 -19.18 8.19
N ASP A 78 6.01 -18.87 8.30
CA ASP A 78 6.88 -19.39 9.35
C ASP A 78 6.86 -18.53 10.63
N ALA A 79 6.19 -17.36 10.59
CA ALA A 79 6.11 -16.47 11.74
C ALA A 79 5.07 -16.97 12.75
N SER A 80 5.51 -17.25 13.99
CA SER A 80 4.61 -17.58 15.09
C SER A 80 3.72 -16.41 15.50
N ASP A 81 4.19 -15.17 15.30
CA ASP A 81 3.45 -13.94 15.53
C ASP A 81 3.65 -13.01 14.31
N PRO A 82 2.64 -12.86 13.44
CA PRO A 82 2.71 -12.01 12.27
C PRO A 82 2.94 -10.53 12.60
N MET A 83 2.43 -10.03 13.72
CA MET A 83 2.56 -8.63 14.10
C MET A 83 3.98 -8.33 14.56
N ALA A 84 4.55 -9.19 15.40
CA ALA A 84 5.96 -9.10 15.77
C ALA A 84 6.91 -9.26 14.56
N TRP A 85 6.53 -10.10 13.59
CA TRP A 85 7.29 -10.23 12.34
C TRP A 85 7.25 -8.94 11.51
N LEU A 86 6.10 -8.27 11.44
CA LEU A 86 5.96 -6.98 10.76
C LEU A 86 6.64 -5.83 11.49
N ASP A 87 6.75 -5.89 12.83
CA ASP A 87 7.32 -4.81 13.60
C ASP A 87 8.78 -4.53 13.21
N GLY A 88 9.10 -3.24 13.03
CA GLY A 88 10.39 -2.77 12.54
C GLY A 88 10.78 -3.22 11.12
N ALA A 89 9.89 -3.83 10.33
CA ALA A 89 10.23 -4.26 8.97
C ALA A 89 10.45 -3.05 8.05
N VAL A 90 11.68 -2.88 7.57
CA VAL A 90 12.05 -1.82 6.63
C VAL A 90 12.70 -2.44 5.39
N ARG A 91 12.06 -2.28 4.23
CA ARG A 91 12.51 -2.82 2.93
C ARG A 91 12.93 -4.29 2.98
N ARG A 92 12.25 -5.10 3.80
CA ARG A 92 12.54 -6.53 3.92
C ARG A 92 12.18 -7.20 2.60
N LEU A 93 13.12 -7.93 2.00
CA LEU A 93 12.86 -8.72 0.80
C LEU A 93 11.98 -9.92 1.17
N VAL A 94 10.94 -10.13 0.36
CA VAL A 94 9.95 -11.20 0.52
C VAL A 94 9.44 -11.67 -0.83
N THR A 95 8.72 -12.78 -0.79
CA THR A 95 8.10 -13.40 -1.96
C THR A 95 6.58 -13.29 -1.85
N LEU A 96 5.98 -12.54 -2.77
CA LEU A 96 4.54 -12.45 -2.87
C LEU A 96 3.97 -13.62 -3.68
N VAL A 97 2.84 -14.14 -3.21
CA VAL A 97 2.11 -15.24 -3.87
C VAL A 97 1.11 -14.66 -4.85
N HIS A 98 1.44 -14.64 -6.14
CA HIS A 98 0.51 -14.22 -7.20
C HIS A 98 -0.57 -15.29 -7.47
N SER A 99 -1.78 -14.87 -7.83
CA SER A 99 -2.90 -15.76 -8.19
C SER A 99 -2.59 -16.73 -9.35
N GLY A 100 -1.73 -16.31 -10.27
CA GLY A 100 -1.23 -17.14 -11.37
C GLY A 100 -0.14 -18.15 -10.97
N GLY A 101 0.23 -18.21 -9.69
CA GLY A 101 1.24 -19.14 -9.17
C GLY A 101 2.70 -18.71 -9.35
N THR A 102 2.95 -17.62 -10.08
CA THR A 102 4.30 -17.05 -10.22
C THR A 102 4.70 -16.31 -8.93
N PRO A 103 5.85 -16.61 -8.31
CA PRO A 103 6.34 -15.83 -7.20
C PRO A 103 6.75 -14.44 -7.68
N VAL A 104 6.36 -13.40 -6.94
CA VAL A 104 6.74 -12.00 -7.23
C VAL A 104 7.68 -11.52 -6.13
N PRO A 105 8.99 -11.37 -6.40
CA PRO A 105 9.89 -10.76 -5.43
C PRO A 105 9.47 -9.33 -5.13
N ALA A 106 9.40 -8.97 -3.86
CA ALA A 106 9.04 -7.62 -3.43
C ALA A 106 9.82 -7.24 -2.18
N THR A 107 9.92 -5.94 -1.92
CA THR A 107 10.29 -5.46 -0.59
C THR A 107 9.04 -5.01 0.15
N LEU A 108 8.97 -5.26 1.45
CA LEU A 108 7.92 -4.72 2.30
C LEU A 108 8.49 -3.76 3.35
N THR A 109 7.74 -2.73 3.65
CA THR A 109 7.95 -1.86 4.80
C THR A 109 6.68 -1.83 5.61
N ALA A 110 6.78 -2.02 6.92
CA ALA A 110 5.63 -2.03 7.80
C ALA A 110 5.81 -1.04 8.96
N SER A 111 4.72 -0.41 9.34
CA SER A 111 4.62 0.39 10.56
C SER A 111 3.49 -0.21 11.39
N VAL A 112 3.86 -0.74 12.56
CA VAL A 112 2.91 -1.32 13.51
C VAL A 112 2.54 -0.27 14.54
N HIS A 113 1.23 -0.10 14.73
CA HIS A 113 0.64 0.70 15.78
C HIS A 113 0.02 -0.23 16.82
N HIS A 114 0.52 -0.15 18.04
CA HIS A 114 -0.02 -0.87 19.18
C HIS A 114 -0.93 0.05 19.98
N ALA A 115 -2.21 -0.32 20.12
CA ALA A 115 -3.14 0.26 21.08
C ALA A 115 -3.43 -0.76 22.20
N GLU A 116 -4.06 -0.32 23.30
CA GLU A 116 -4.31 -1.16 24.48
C GLU A 116 -5.13 -2.42 24.15
N ASP A 117 -6.07 -2.33 23.21
CA ASP A 117 -7.01 -3.41 22.87
C ASP A 117 -6.76 -4.06 21.50
N ALA A 118 -5.89 -3.48 20.66
CA ALA A 118 -5.66 -3.96 19.30
C ALA A 118 -4.33 -3.47 18.72
N SER A 119 -3.73 -4.26 17.82
CA SER A 119 -2.63 -3.82 16.97
C SER A 119 -3.05 -3.74 15.50
N LEU A 120 -2.48 -2.76 14.80
CA LEU A 120 -2.70 -2.53 13.38
C LEU A 120 -1.37 -2.25 12.70
N ALA A 121 -1.09 -2.90 11.58
CA ALA A 121 0.06 -2.59 10.74
C ALA A 121 -0.39 -1.99 9.41
N VAL A 122 0.29 -0.94 8.99
CA VAL A 122 0.27 -0.49 7.59
C VAL A 122 1.46 -1.12 6.90
N VAL A 123 1.21 -1.91 5.86
CA VAL A 123 2.24 -2.60 5.09
C VAL A 123 2.25 -2.07 3.66
N VAL A 124 3.41 -1.60 3.22
CA VAL A 124 3.64 -1.12 1.86
C VAL A 124 4.55 -2.12 1.15
N PHE A 125 4.14 -2.54 -0.04
CA PHE A 125 4.94 -3.43 -0.88
C PHE A 125 5.47 -2.67 -2.09
N ASP A 126 6.67 -3.04 -2.50
CA ASP A 126 7.36 -2.50 -3.66
C ASP A 126 7.90 -3.66 -4.49
N ASP A 127 7.44 -3.76 -5.73
CA ASP A 127 7.86 -4.82 -6.66
C ASP A 127 9.39 -4.76 -6.84
N ALA A 128 10.05 -5.88 -6.64
CA ALA A 128 11.49 -6.01 -6.70
C ALA A 128 11.94 -6.94 -7.83
N THR A 129 11.04 -7.39 -8.71
CA THR A 129 11.32 -8.34 -9.79
C THR A 129 12.53 -7.91 -10.61
N ASP A 130 12.53 -6.69 -11.15
CA ASP A 130 13.64 -6.17 -11.96
C ASP A 130 14.94 -6.09 -11.15
N ARG A 131 14.88 -5.58 -9.91
CA ARG A 131 16.06 -5.42 -9.05
C ARG A 131 16.70 -6.75 -8.66
N VAL A 132 15.90 -7.77 -8.42
CA VAL A 132 16.38 -9.14 -8.16
C VAL A 132 17.00 -9.72 -9.44
N TRP A 133 16.37 -9.55 -10.60
CA TRP A 133 16.94 -10.01 -11.88
C TRP A 133 18.24 -9.32 -12.25
N MET A 134 18.38 -8.04 -11.92
CA MET A 134 19.61 -7.26 -12.12
C MET A 134 20.67 -7.55 -11.05
N GLY A 135 20.36 -8.37 -10.04
CA GLY A 135 21.27 -8.71 -8.94
C GLY A 135 21.51 -7.57 -7.94
N GLU A 136 20.67 -6.52 -7.97
CA GLU A 136 20.74 -5.37 -7.07
C GLU A 136 20.17 -5.67 -5.67
N LEU A 137 19.34 -6.71 -5.58
CA LEU A 137 18.81 -7.26 -4.34
C LEU A 137 19.06 -8.77 -4.32
N THR A 138 19.74 -9.23 -3.26
CA THR A 138 19.96 -10.65 -2.99
C THR A 138 19.29 -11.00 -1.66
N GLY A 139 18.47 -12.05 -1.66
CA GLY A 139 17.82 -12.60 -0.47
C GLY A 139 18.71 -13.54 0.31
#